data_AF-A0A8W8LRB5-F1
#
_entry.id   AF-A0A8W8LRB5-F1
#
_cell.length_a   1.000
_cell.length_b   1.000
_cell.length_c   1.000
_cell.angle_alpha   90.00
_cell.angle_beta   90.00
_cell.angle_gamma   90.00
#
_symmetry.space_group_name_H-M   'P 1'
#
loop_
_entity.id
_entity.type
_entity.pdbx_description
1 polymer ?
#
loop_
_entity_poly.entity_id
_entity_poly.type
_entity_poly.pdbx_seq_one_letter_code
_entity_poly.pdbx_strand_id
1 'polypeptide(L)'
;MENDFLADSQQSQELFSQEARALPPLAASTEVTSVDKTAASRNVMDVLTEILNEQKKLREEIYKLNCTLEASQAQKCAIVEGSPIEKEYINFLKERFSLNPWISFQEPETQNMLQKLIKKAGWSDSSGRSLSVLATFGSKKFTHYRNQVRSKLMGNKEVDVEGLALKSLHNYLWKCFLPSHVPILDTQRQHLTLMLRSFCGAEKLFRKGGTAGYAFWKEFEKFHKVVINNTRDDKWEKLEEKEERRIKKYVDQL
;
A
#
# COMPACT_ATOMS: atom_id res chain seq x y z
N MET A 1 -25.28 8.49 13.91
CA MET A 1 -25.94 7.32 13.29
C MET A 1 -24.98 6.15 13.43
N GLU A 2 -24.93 5.61 14.64
CA GLU A 2 -24.32 4.34 14.97
C GLU A 2 -25.51 3.45 15.34
N ASN A 3 -25.80 2.42 14.54
CA ASN A 3 -26.63 1.25 14.86
C ASN A 3 -26.97 0.51 13.56
N ASP A 4 -25.98 -0.12 12.92
CA ASP A 4 -26.28 -1.07 11.82
C ASP A 4 -25.29 -2.23 11.69
N PHE A 5 -24.38 -2.41 12.67
CA PHE A 5 -23.37 -3.48 12.61
C PHE A 5 -23.62 -4.61 13.64
N LEU A 6 -24.68 -4.51 14.44
CA LEU A 6 -25.03 -5.51 15.46
C LEU A 6 -26.23 -6.40 15.09
N ALA A 7 -26.93 -6.12 13.99
CA ALA A 7 -28.10 -6.92 13.58
C ALA A 7 -27.70 -8.20 12.80
N ASP A 8 -26.66 -8.15 11.97
CA ASP A 8 -26.26 -9.31 11.15
C ASP A 8 -25.56 -10.42 11.93
N SER A 9 -25.01 -10.10 13.11
CA SER A 9 -24.32 -11.10 13.94
C SER A 9 -25.25 -11.97 14.78
N GLN A 10 -26.53 -11.59 14.95
CA GLN A 10 -27.50 -12.39 15.70
C GLN A 10 -28.35 -13.31 14.81
N GLN A 11 -28.45 -13.04 13.50
CA GLN A 11 -29.21 -13.89 12.58
C GLN A 11 -28.51 -15.20 12.18
N SER A 12 -27.18 -15.29 12.33
CA SER A 12 -26.42 -16.48 11.93
C SER A 12 -26.30 -17.56 13.02
N GLN A 13 -26.67 -17.27 14.28
CA GLN A 13 -26.66 -18.26 15.37
C GLN A 13 -28.00 -19.00 15.57
N GLU A 14 -29.12 -18.47 15.06
CA GLU A 14 -30.42 -19.15 15.17
C GLU A 14 -30.62 -20.25 14.11
N LEU A 15 -29.89 -20.20 12.99
CA LEU A 15 -30.03 -21.17 11.88
C LEU A 15 -29.43 -22.55 12.15
N PHE A 16 -28.62 -22.72 13.21
CA PHE A 16 -27.97 -24.00 13.55
C PHE A 16 -28.49 -24.65 14.83
N SER A 17 -29.53 -24.11 15.46
CA SER A 17 -30.08 -24.64 16.73
C SER A 17 -31.46 -25.30 16.61
N GLN A 18 -32.01 -25.46 15.40
CA GLN A 18 -33.40 -25.93 15.21
C GLN A 18 -33.58 -27.25 14.43
N GLU A 19 -32.54 -28.08 14.31
CA GLU A 19 -32.66 -29.45 13.77
C GLU A 19 -32.35 -30.52 14.84
N ALA A 20 -33.01 -30.40 15.98
CA ALA A 20 -33.23 -31.51 16.91
C ALA A 20 -34.74 -31.76 17.03
N ARG A 21 -35.41 -32.07 15.91
CA ARG A 21 -36.77 -32.61 15.95
C ARG A 21 -36.71 -34.13 15.95
N ALA A 22 -37.22 -34.68 17.05
CA ALA A 22 -37.40 -36.10 17.30
C ALA A 22 -38.06 -36.81 16.12
N LEU A 23 -37.50 -37.97 15.78
CA LEU A 23 -38.08 -38.95 14.85
C LEU A 23 -39.50 -39.32 15.28
N PRO A 24 -40.49 -39.38 14.36
CA PRO A 24 -41.82 -39.90 14.67
C PRO A 24 -41.76 -41.42 14.91
N PRO A 25 -42.65 -41.98 15.76
CA PRO A 25 -42.60 -43.38 16.14
C PRO A 25 -43.05 -44.29 14.99
N LEU A 26 -42.39 -45.45 14.88
CA LEU A 26 -42.76 -46.54 13.97
C LEU A 26 -44.19 -47.01 14.25
N ALA A 27 -45.09 -46.78 13.30
CA ALA A 27 -46.34 -47.52 13.23
C ALA A 27 -46.05 -48.94 12.72
N ALA A 28 -46.38 -49.93 13.55
CA ALA A 28 -46.45 -51.32 13.15
C ALA A 28 -47.58 -51.49 12.13
N SER A 29 -47.29 -52.13 11.00
CA SER A 29 -48.25 -52.97 10.29
C SER A 29 -47.51 -54.08 9.56
N THR A 30 -47.82 -55.28 10.01
CA THR A 30 -47.57 -56.59 9.41
C THR A 30 -48.13 -56.63 7.98
N GLU A 31 -47.34 -57.11 7.02
CA GLU A 31 -47.84 -58.08 6.04
C GLU A 31 -46.67 -58.85 5.39
N VAL A 32 -46.82 -60.17 5.41
CA VAL A 32 -45.88 -61.18 4.96
C VAL A 32 -46.34 -61.66 3.59
N THR A 33 -45.45 -61.59 2.59
CA THR A 33 -45.47 -62.44 1.37
C THR A 33 -44.10 -62.27 0.70
N SER A 34 -43.14 -63.16 0.93
CA SER A 34 -42.90 -64.44 0.24
C SER A 34 -42.28 -64.30 -1.16
N VAL A 35 -40.99 -64.65 -1.21
CA VAL A 35 -40.22 -65.25 -2.32
C VAL A 35 -39.90 -64.36 -3.54
N ASP A 36 -38.65 -63.95 -3.67
CA ASP A 36 -37.79 -64.56 -4.69
C ASP A 36 -36.29 -64.40 -4.38
N LYS A 37 -35.56 -65.51 -4.44
CA LYS A 37 -34.11 -65.57 -4.31
C LYS A 37 -33.53 -65.53 -5.71
N THR A 38 -32.86 -64.46 -6.10
CA THR A 38 -31.64 -64.53 -6.93
C THR A 38 -30.96 -63.16 -7.04
N ALA A 39 -29.64 -63.19 -6.84
CA ALA A 39 -28.64 -62.15 -7.10
C ALA A 39 -28.59 -60.91 -6.18
N ALA A 40 -27.38 -60.66 -5.64
CA ALA A 40 -26.89 -59.44 -5.02
C ALA A 40 -26.98 -59.29 -3.48
N SER A 41 -26.54 -60.29 -2.71
CA SER A 41 -25.87 -59.98 -1.44
C SER A 41 -24.39 -59.72 -1.73
N ARG A 42 -24.06 -58.51 -2.19
CA ARG A 42 -22.73 -57.97 -1.89
C ARG A 42 -22.64 -57.96 -0.36
N ASN A 43 -21.66 -58.65 0.19
CA ASN A 43 -21.47 -58.72 1.62
C ASN A 43 -21.37 -57.28 2.14
N VAL A 44 -22.29 -56.87 3.00
CA VAL A 44 -22.38 -55.49 3.52
C VAL A 44 -21.04 -55.06 4.14
N MET A 45 -20.28 -56.02 4.68
CA MET A 45 -18.93 -55.82 5.20
C MET A 45 -17.90 -55.43 4.14
N ASP A 46 -18.02 -55.96 2.92
CA ASP A 46 -17.12 -55.62 1.81
C ASP A 46 -17.37 -54.18 1.36
N VAL A 47 -18.64 -53.77 1.28
CA VAL A 47 -19.05 -52.40 0.94
C VAL A 47 -18.59 -51.41 2.01
N LEU A 48 -18.73 -51.75 3.30
CA LEU A 48 -18.24 -50.90 4.40
C LEU A 48 -16.71 -50.74 4.37
N THR A 49 -15.99 -51.81 4.02
CA THR A 49 -14.53 -51.77 3.90
C THR A 49 -14.08 -50.91 2.72
N GLU A 50 -14.79 -50.99 1.59
CA GLU A 50 -14.58 -50.15 0.42
C GLU A 50 -14.80 -48.66 0.75
N ILE A 51 -15.91 -48.33 1.42
CA ILE A 51 -16.21 -46.96 1.87
C ILE A 51 -15.13 -46.42 2.80
N LEU A 52 -14.65 -47.22 3.77
CA LEU A 52 -13.59 -46.77 4.70
C LEU A 52 -12.26 -46.53 3.97
N ASN A 53 -11.94 -47.35 2.97
CA ASN A 53 -10.74 -47.16 2.15
C ASN A 53 -10.84 -45.92 1.26
N GLU A 54 -12.01 -45.64 0.68
CA GLU A 54 -12.26 -44.41 -0.07
C GLU A 54 -12.18 -43.17 0.81
N GLN A 55 -12.78 -43.21 2.02
CA GLN A 55 -12.67 -42.11 2.98
C GLN A 55 -11.22 -41.84 3.38
N LYS A 56 -10.41 -42.89 3.55
CA LYS A 56 -8.98 -42.74 3.83
C LYS A 56 -8.25 -42.08 2.66
N LYS A 57 -8.50 -42.54 1.43
CA LYS A 57 -7.90 -41.94 0.22
C LYS A 57 -8.30 -40.47 0.03
N LEU A 58 -9.57 -40.13 0.23
CA LEU A 58 -10.05 -38.76 0.15
C LEU A 58 -9.40 -37.86 1.20
N ARG A 59 -9.22 -38.34 2.43
CA ARG A 59 -8.50 -37.59 3.48
C ARG A 59 -7.03 -37.36 3.11
N GLU A 60 -6.35 -38.36 2.55
CA GLU A 60 -4.97 -38.22 2.09
C GLU A 60 -4.85 -37.26 0.88
N GLU A 61 -5.83 -37.27 -0.02
CA GLU A 61 -5.88 -36.39 -1.19
C GLU A 61 -6.19 -34.94 -0.79
N ILE A 62 -7.13 -34.73 0.13
CA ILE A 62 -7.39 -33.40 0.72
C ILE A 62 -6.14 -32.89 1.44
N TYR A 63 -5.43 -33.75 2.18
CA TYR A 63 -4.18 -33.36 2.84
C TYR A 63 -3.11 -32.94 1.82
N LYS A 64 -2.90 -33.72 0.75
CA LYS A 64 -1.95 -33.37 -0.32
C LYS A 64 -2.34 -32.09 -1.06
N LEU A 65 -3.62 -31.90 -1.35
CA LEU A 65 -4.15 -30.68 -1.97
C LEU A 65 -3.95 -29.47 -1.06
N ASN A 66 -4.19 -29.60 0.25
CA ASN A 66 -3.95 -28.52 1.22
C ASN A 66 -2.46 -28.19 1.34
N CYS A 67 -1.57 -29.17 1.44
CA CYS A 67 -0.13 -28.91 1.46
C CYS A 67 0.36 -28.24 0.15
N THR A 68 -0.21 -28.63 -0.99
CA THR A 68 0.10 -28.02 -2.29
C THR A 68 -0.45 -26.60 -2.39
N LEU A 69 -1.65 -26.37 -1.86
CA LEU A 69 -2.28 -25.06 -1.81
C LEU A 69 -1.48 -24.10 -0.91
N GLU A 70 -1.11 -24.53 0.29
CA GLU A 70 -0.30 -23.74 1.23
C GLU A 70 1.10 -23.44 0.66
N ALA A 71 1.77 -24.44 0.08
CA ALA A 71 3.05 -24.24 -0.59
C ALA A 71 2.92 -23.27 -1.79
N SER A 72 1.82 -23.35 -2.54
CA SER A 72 1.55 -22.46 -3.66
C SER A 72 1.14 -21.05 -3.24
N GLN A 73 0.43 -20.89 -2.12
CA GLN A 73 0.03 -19.59 -1.57
C GLN A 73 1.23 -18.86 -0.96
N ALA A 74 2.11 -19.59 -0.25
CA ALA A 74 3.38 -19.07 0.24
C ALA A 74 4.31 -18.62 -0.90
N GLN A 75 4.23 -19.26 -2.08
CA GLN A 75 4.97 -18.86 -3.28
C GLN A 75 4.31 -17.73 -4.12
N LYS A 76 3.05 -17.37 -3.89
CA LYS A 76 2.26 -16.52 -4.84
C LYS A 76 1.73 -15.20 -4.29
N CYS A 77 2.01 -14.84 -3.05
CA CYS A 77 1.60 -13.53 -2.55
C CYS A 77 2.69 -12.49 -2.86
N ALA A 78 2.43 -11.61 -3.83
CA ALA A 78 3.29 -10.47 -4.12
C ALA A 78 3.33 -9.55 -2.89
N ILE A 79 4.43 -9.60 -2.14
CA ILE A 79 4.68 -8.78 -0.95
C ILE A 79 6.01 -8.07 -1.17
N VAL A 80 6.02 -6.75 -1.01
CA VAL A 80 7.23 -5.93 -1.21
C VAL A 80 8.14 -6.01 0.01
N GLU A 81 7.58 -5.96 1.21
CA GLU A 81 8.36 -5.95 2.47
C GLU A 81 9.02 -7.31 2.70
N GLY A 82 10.32 -7.30 3.01
CA GLY A 82 11.14 -8.52 3.14
C GLY A 82 11.51 -9.18 1.82
N SER A 83 11.07 -8.63 0.69
CA SER A 83 11.39 -9.18 -0.64
C SER A 83 12.76 -8.71 -1.13
N PRO A 84 13.40 -9.43 -2.07
CA PRO A 84 14.68 -9.04 -2.65
C PRO A 84 14.62 -7.72 -3.45
N ILE A 85 13.42 -7.23 -3.76
CA ILE A 85 13.21 -5.98 -4.50
C ILE A 85 12.97 -4.77 -3.60
N GLU A 86 12.75 -4.95 -2.30
CA GLU A 86 12.33 -3.89 -1.38
C GLU A 86 13.31 -2.70 -1.41
N LYS A 87 14.60 -2.96 -1.18
CA LYS A 87 15.62 -1.92 -1.07
C LYS A 87 15.77 -1.13 -2.37
N GLU A 88 15.78 -1.83 -3.50
CA GLU A 88 15.87 -1.22 -4.83
C GLU A 88 14.63 -0.37 -5.12
N TYR A 89 13.45 -0.88 -4.79
CA TYR A 89 12.21 -0.14 -5.00
C TYR A 89 12.12 1.10 -4.10
N ILE A 90 12.51 0.98 -2.82
CA ILE A 90 12.57 2.11 -1.89
C ILE A 90 13.51 3.20 -2.41
N ASN A 91 14.70 2.84 -2.91
CA ASN A 91 15.64 3.81 -3.47
C ASN A 91 15.05 4.52 -4.69
N PHE A 92 14.49 3.77 -5.63
CA PHE A 92 13.79 4.33 -6.78
C PHE A 92 12.68 5.31 -6.37
N LEU A 93 11.86 4.94 -5.37
CA LEU A 93 10.79 5.80 -4.87
C LEU A 93 11.33 7.08 -4.22
N LYS A 94 12.43 6.99 -3.46
CA LYS A 94 13.07 8.17 -2.84
C LYS A 94 13.66 9.11 -3.88
N GLU A 95 14.30 8.57 -4.90
CA GLU A 95 14.84 9.35 -6.03
C GLU A 95 13.72 10.09 -6.76
N ARG A 96 12.66 9.38 -7.15
CA ARG A 96 11.49 10.00 -7.80
C ARG A 96 10.81 11.03 -6.92
N PHE A 97 10.61 10.73 -5.64
CA PHE A 97 10.00 11.64 -4.67
C PHE A 97 10.79 12.96 -4.54
N SER A 98 12.12 12.88 -4.59
CA SER A 98 12.98 14.05 -4.46
C SER A 98 12.86 15.02 -5.65
N LEU A 99 12.41 14.53 -6.81
CA LEU A 99 12.17 15.33 -8.02
C LEU A 99 10.71 15.80 -8.09
N ASN A 100 9.77 14.91 -7.77
CA ASN A 100 8.34 15.17 -7.81
C ASN A 100 7.63 14.50 -6.61
N PRO A 101 6.99 15.27 -5.72
CA PRO A 101 6.25 14.72 -4.57
C PRO A 101 5.02 13.89 -4.91
N TRP A 102 4.61 13.86 -6.18
CA TRP A 102 3.49 13.06 -6.69
C TRP A 102 4.02 12.06 -7.72
N ILE A 103 3.79 10.76 -7.46
CA ILE A 103 4.16 9.69 -8.38
C ILE A 103 3.03 9.42 -9.36
N SER A 104 3.37 9.35 -10.64
CA SER A 104 2.49 8.78 -11.66
C SER A 104 2.94 7.36 -11.98
N PHE A 105 2.16 6.38 -11.56
CA PHE A 105 2.42 4.99 -11.92
C PHE A 105 2.12 4.71 -13.39
N GLN A 106 1.50 5.63 -14.14
CA GLN A 106 1.24 5.45 -15.58
C GLN A 106 2.41 5.91 -16.46
N GLU A 107 3.42 6.59 -15.88
CA GLU A 107 4.58 7.02 -16.64
C GLU A 107 5.38 5.81 -17.19
N PRO A 108 5.80 5.84 -18.48
CA PRO A 108 6.51 4.72 -19.10
C PRO A 108 7.77 4.30 -18.33
N GLU A 109 8.54 5.26 -17.84
CA GLU A 109 9.76 4.98 -17.07
C GLU A 109 9.45 4.26 -15.75
N THR A 110 8.41 4.70 -15.05
CA THR A 110 7.94 4.07 -13.81
C THR A 110 7.44 2.66 -14.09
N GLN A 111 6.58 2.48 -15.09
CA GLN A 111 6.10 1.17 -15.51
C GLN A 111 7.24 0.21 -15.86
N ASN A 112 8.21 0.66 -16.65
CA ASN A 112 9.38 -0.14 -17.00
C ASN A 112 10.18 -0.59 -15.78
N MET A 113 10.36 0.29 -14.79
CA MET A 113 11.02 -0.07 -13.53
C MET A 113 10.20 -1.09 -12.73
N LEU A 114 8.90 -0.88 -12.58
CA LEU A 114 8.03 -1.83 -11.86
C LEU A 114 8.06 -3.21 -12.52
N GLN A 115 8.00 -3.28 -13.84
CA GLN A 115 8.09 -4.54 -14.59
C GLN A 115 9.42 -5.26 -14.38
N LYS A 116 10.54 -4.52 -14.31
CA LYS A 116 11.85 -5.11 -13.97
C LYS A 116 11.85 -5.70 -12.55
N LEU A 117 11.26 -5.01 -11.59
CA LEU A 117 11.17 -5.48 -10.20
C LEU A 117 10.28 -6.73 -10.10
N ILE A 118 9.13 -6.76 -10.77
CA ILE A 118 8.24 -7.94 -10.81
C ILE A 118 9.00 -9.17 -11.34
N LYS A 119 9.71 -9.01 -12.47
CA LYS A 119 10.55 -10.08 -13.04
C LYS A 119 11.63 -10.54 -12.06
N LYS A 120 12.32 -9.60 -11.41
CA LYS A 120 13.38 -9.89 -10.43
C LYS A 120 12.86 -10.61 -9.19
N ALA A 121 11.65 -10.30 -8.76
CA ALA A 121 11.00 -10.96 -7.62
C ALA A 121 10.45 -12.35 -7.96
N GLY A 122 10.52 -12.79 -9.23
CA GLY A 122 9.97 -14.06 -9.67
C GLY A 122 8.45 -14.14 -9.55
N TRP A 123 7.77 -12.99 -9.47
CA TRP A 123 6.32 -12.97 -9.33
C TRP A 123 5.68 -13.46 -10.61
N SER A 124 4.90 -14.53 -10.47
CA SER A 124 4.28 -15.28 -11.57
C SER A 124 3.24 -14.48 -12.36
N ASP A 125 2.93 -13.26 -11.92
CA ASP A 125 1.88 -12.43 -12.47
C ASP A 125 2.49 -11.09 -12.95
N SER A 126 2.71 -10.98 -14.26
CA SER A 126 2.82 -9.69 -14.94
C SER A 126 1.45 -9.00 -15.08
N SER A 127 0.37 -9.63 -14.57
CA SER A 127 -0.96 -9.04 -14.50
C SER A 127 -1.02 -7.85 -13.55
N GLY A 128 -2.11 -7.08 -13.68
CA GLY A 128 -2.36 -5.87 -12.91
C GLY A 128 -2.27 -6.02 -11.38
N ARG A 129 -2.30 -7.25 -10.82
CA ARG A 129 -2.18 -7.47 -9.38
C ARG A 129 -0.81 -7.09 -8.83
N SER A 130 0.28 -7.59 -9.41
CA SER A 130 1.64 -7.28 -8.97
C SER A 130 1.96 -5.79 -9.10
N LEU A 131 1.51 -5.18 -10.20
CA LEU A 131 1.61 -3.74 -10.41
C LEU A 131 0.79 -2.97 -9.37
N SER A 132 -0.42 -3.43 -9.03
CA SER A 132 -1.28 -2.82 -8.02
C SER A 132 -0.66 -2.88 -6.63
N VAL A 133 -0.02 -4.00 -6.27
CA VAL A 133 0.74 -4.13 -5.01
C VAL A 133 1.87 -3.10 -4.95
N LEU A 134 2.68 -3.00 -6.01
CA LEU A 134 3.77 -2.03 -6.08
C LEU A 134 3.23 -0.60 -6.00
N ALA A 135 2.20 -0.27 -6.79
CA ALA A 135 1.58 1.05 -6.79
C ALA A 135 1.02 1.44 -5.41
N THR A 136 0.35 0.50 -4.74
CA THR A 136 -0.17 0.71 -3.38
C THR A 136 0.96 0.95 -2.38
N PHE A 137 2.02 0.13 -2.45
CA PHE A 137 3.20 0.30 -1.59
C PHE A 137 3.89 1.64 -1.84
N GLY A 138 4.13 2.00 -3.11
CA GLY A 138 4.74 3.26 -3.50
C GLY A 138 3.91 4.46 -3.04
N SER A 139 2.58 4.41 -3.16
CA SER A 139 1.67 5.46 -2.70
C SER A 139 1.74 5.68 -1.19
N LYS A 140 1.81 4.57 -0.42
CA LYS A 140 2.01 4.62 1.04
C LYS A 140 3.36 5.25 1.39
N LYS A 141 4.45 4.86 0.71
CA LYS A 141 5.79 5.45 0.92
C LYS A 141 5.84 6.93 0.56
N PHE A 142 5.23 7.35 -0.55
CA PHE A 142 5.12 8.76 -0.92
C PHE A 142 4.38 9.58 0.13
N THR A 143 3.30 9.05 0.70
CA THR A 143 2.60 9.68 1.82
C THR A 143 3.51 9.82 3.06
N HIS A 144 4.28 8.78 3.36
CA HIS A 144 5.25 8.83 4.45
C HIS A 144 6.36 9.87 4.21
N TYR A 145 6.95 9.91 3.01
CA TYR A 145 8.00 10.87 2.65
C TYR A 145 7.50 12.31 2.67
N ARG A 146 6.29 12.54 2.17
CA ARG A 146 5.57 13.82 2.31
C ARG A 146 5.45 14.25 3.77
N ASN A 147 5.08 13.33 4.67
CA ASN A 147 5.00 13.65 6.09
C ASN A 147 6.38 13.96 6.71
N GLN A 148 7.43 13.23 6.32
CA GLN A 148 8.79 13.51 6.76
C GLN A 148 9.28 14.90 6.31
N VAL A 149 9.09 15.27 5.03
CA VAL A 149 9.47 16.59 4.51
C VAL A 149 8.67 17.69 5.20
N ARG A 150 7.35 17.51 5.37
CA ARG A 150 6.49 18.44 6.11
C ARG A 150 7.00 18.63 7.55
N SER A 151 7.34 17.54 8.23
CA SER A 151 7.89 17.57 9.59
C SER A 151 9.24 18.28 9.65
N LYS A 152 10.12 18.06 8.67
CA LYS A 152 11.40 18.79 8.59
C LYS A 152 11.19 20.29 8.40
N LEU A 153 10.20 20.71 7.59
CA LEU A 153 9.96 22.11 7.26
C LEU A 153 9.30 22.91 8.40
N MET A 154 8.40 22.28 9.17
CA MET A 154 7.54 23.01 10.12
C MET A 154 7.44 22.36 11.50
N GLY A 155 7.87 21.12 11.65
CA GLY A 155 7.74 20.34 12.89
C GLY A 155 9.02 20.27 13.72
N ASN A 156 10.19 20.50 13.11
CA ASN A 156 11.45 20.49 13.82
C ASN A 156 11.75 21.88 14.41
N LYS A 157 11.84 21.97 15.74
CA LYS A 157 12.18 23.20 16.46
C LYS A 157 13.69 23.41 16.64
N GLU A 158 14.50 22.39 16.39
CA GLU A 158 15.96 22.45 16.56
C GLU A 158 16.67 23.16 15.41
N VAL A 159 16.01 23.25 14.25
CA VAL A 159 16.57 23.82 13.02
C VAL A 159 15.73 25.00 12.59
N ASP A 160 16.33 26.18 12.50
CA ASP A 160 15.66 27.37 11.94
C ASP A 160 15.55 27.28 10.42
N VAL A 161 14.51 26.60 9.95
CA VAL A 161 14.21 26.42 8.53
C VAL A 161 13.91 27.75 7.82
N GLU A 162 13.30 28.73 8.50
CA GLU A 162 12.95 30.03 7.92
C GLU A 162 14.21 30.85 7.62
N GLY A 163 15.24 30.74 8.46
CA GLY A 163 16.53 31.42 8.32
C GLY A 163 17.60 30.68 7.49
N LEU A 164 17.48 29.36 7.27
CA LEU A 164 18.51 28.59 6.54
C LEU A 164 18.78 29.13 5.13
N ALA A 165 20.02 29.20 4.67
CA ALA A 165 20.30 29.46 3.25
C ALA A 165 19.68 28.39 2.32
N LEU A 166 19.31 28.73 1.08
CA LEU A 166 18.62 27.81 0.17
C LEU A 166 19.41 26.51 -0.08
N LYS A 167 20.73 26.60 -0.27
CA LYS A 167 21.63 25.45 -0.42
C LYS A 167 21.64 24.55 0.82
N SER A 168 21.64 25.14 2.01
CA SER A 168 21.61 24.40 3.27
C SER A 168 20.25 23.73 3.48
N LEU A 169 19.16 24.41 3.17
CA LEU A 169 17.81 23.85 3.19
C LEU A 169 17.67 22.67 2.24
N HIS A 170 18.18 22.81 1.01
CA HIS A 170 18.20 21.75 0.02
C HIS A 170 18.89 20.48 0.55
N ASN A 171 20.10 20.63 1.10
CA ASN A 171 20.82 19.52 1.70
C ASN A 171 20.05 18.92 2.89
N TYR A 172 19.50 19.75 3.76
CA TYR A 172 18.76 19.31 4.94
C TYR A 172 17.51 18.48 4.58
N LEU A 173 16.77 18.88 3.55
CA LEU A 173 15.59 18.14 3.10
C LEU A 173 15.98 16.80 2.49
N TRP A 174 16.91 16.79 1.53
CA TRP A 174 17.10 15.66 0.61
C TRP A 174 18.21 14.67 0.97
N LYS A 175 19.22 15.07 1.76
CA LYS A 175 20.39 14.21 2.06
C LYS A 175 20.02 12.83 2.63
N CYS A 176 18.93 12.72 3.40
CA CYS A 176 18.48 11.45 3.99
C CYS A 176 17.67 10.56 3.02
N PHE A 177 17.19 11.14 1.92
CA PHE A 177 16.42 10.41 0.90
C PHE A 177 17.33 9.83 -0.19
N LEU A 178 18.42 10.52 -0.51
CA LEU A 178 19.22 10.16 -1.66
C LEU A 178 20.25 9.07 -1.32
N PRO A 179 20.30 7.97 -2.10
CA PRO A 179 21.42 7.05 -2.08
C PRO A 179 22.75 7.78 -2.36
N SER A 180 23.86 7.22 -1.89
CA SER A 180 25.20 7.84 -2.03
C SER A 180 25.65 8.07 -3.47
N HIS A 181 25.12 7.31 -4.43
CA HIS A 181 25.45 7.44 -5.85
C HIS A 181 24.63 8.51 -6.57
N VAL A 182 23.57 9.04 -5.95
CA VAL A 182 22.71 10.05 -6.56
C VAL A 182 23.27 11.44 -6.22
N PRO A 183 23.62 12.27 -7.21
CA PRO A 183 24.18 13.59 -6.93
C PRO A 183 23.13 14.41 -6.19
N ILE A 184 23.47 15.00 -5.05
CA ILE A 184 22.52 15.81 -4.27
C ILE A 184 22.11 17.05 -5.08
N LEU A 185 23.08 17.70 -5.70
CA LEU A 185 22.90 18.88 -6.53
C LEU A 185 22.25 18.49 -7.87
N ASP A 186 20.95 18.75 -7.95
CA ASP A 186 20.13 18.56 -9.13
C ASP A 186 19.18 19.76 -9.25
N THR A 187 19.07 20.31 -10.46
CA THR A 187 18.31 21.53 -10.73
C THR A 187 16.83 21.36 -10.40
N GLN A 188 16.22 20.21 -10.69
CA GLN A 188 14.81 19.99 -10.38
C GLN A 188 14.59 19.93 -8.87
N ARG A 189 15.50 19.29 -8.13
CA ARG A 189 15.43 19.27 -6.66
C ARG A 189 15.65 20.64 -6.04
N GLN A 190 16.53 21.45 -6.61
CA GLN A 190 16.72 22.85 -6.19
C GLN A 190 15.43 23.65 -6.41
N HIS A 191 14.82 23.53 -7.58
CA HIS A 191 13.53 24.14 -7.88
C HIS A 191 12.42 23.67 -6.93
N LEU A 192 12.35 22.37 -6.62
CA LEU A 192 11.39 21.85 -5.64
C LEU A 192 11.62 22.42 -4.24
N THR A 193 12.89 22.54 -3.83
CA THR A 193 13.26 23.16 -2.55
C THR A 193 12.79 24.62 -2.49
N LEU A 194 13.05 25.37 -3.57
CA LEU A 194 12.65 26.77 -3.69
C LEU A 194 11.13 26.93 -3.66
N MET A 195 10.40 26.06 -4.36
CA MET A 195 8.93 26.04 -4.34
C MET A 195 8.38 25.76 -2.94
N LEU A 196 8.89 24.73 -2.26
CA LEU A 196 8.47 24.38 -0.89
C LEU A 196 8.70 25.56 0.06
N ARG A 197 9.86 26.20 -0.02
CA ARG A 197 10.18 27.37 0.81
C ARG A 197 9.25 28.54 0.52
N SER A 198 9.14 28.93 -0.75
CA SER A 198 8.31 30.07 -1.16
C SER A 198 6.86 29.89 -0.74
N PHE A 199 6.32 28.68 -0.89
CA PHE A 199 4.99 28.33 -0.43
C PHE A 199 4.86 28.49 1.09
N CYS A 200 5.77 27.90 1.87
CA CYS A 200 5.75 28.01 3.34
C CYS A 200 5.87 29.47 3.82
N GLY A 201 6.72 30.27 3.18
CA GLY A 201 6.89 31.69 3.50
C GLY A 201 5.66 32.52 3.13
N ALA A 202 5.05 32.28 1.96
CA ALA A 202 3.85 32.99 1.53
C ALA A 202 2.65 32.73 2.44
N GLU A 203 2.47 31.47 2.84
CA GLU A 203 1.37 31.02 3.71
C GLU A 203 1.64 31.25 5.21
N LYS A 204 2.82 31.82 5.53
CA LYS A 204 3.32 32.07 6.90
C LYS A 204 3.33 30.79 7.76
N LEU A 205 3.69 29.66 7.16
CA LEU A 205 3.58 28.34 7.80
C LEU A 205 4.70 28.03 8.79
N PHE A 206 5.89 28.63 8.62
CA PHE A 206 7.01 28.47 9.55
C PHE A 206 6.66 28.92 10.98
N ARG A 207 5.85 29.98 11.10
CA ARG A 207 5.48 30.59 12.39
C ARG A 207 4.18 30.03 12.99
N LYS A 208 3.37 29.31 12.21
CA LYS A 208 2.06 28.79 12.63
C LYS A 208 2.12 27.43 13.36
N GLY A 209 3.31 26.91 13.65
CA GLY A 209 3.47 25.73 14.51
C GLY A 209 2.72 24.49 14.04
N GLY A 210 2.66 24.25 12.72
CA GLY A 210 2.08 23.04 12.16
C GLY A 210 0.62 22.83 12.55
N THR A 211 -0.28 23.71 12.11
CA THR A 211 -1.71 23.56 12.39
C THR A 211 -2.24 22.20 11.96
N ALA A 212 -2.81 21.46 12.93
CA ALA A 212 -3.67 20.33 12.67
C ALA A 212 -4.83 20.81 11.79
N GLY A 213 -5.07 20.11 10.66
CA GLY A 213 -6.13 20.45 9.71
C GLY A 213 -5.72 21.22 8.45
N TYR A 214 -4.51 21.79 8.37
CA TYR A 214 -4.05 22.41 7.11
C TYR A 214 -3.70 21.33 6.06
N ALA A 215 -4.41 21.35 4.94
CA ALA A 215 -4.24 20.45 3.79
C ALA A 215 -2.97 20.77 2.96
N PHE A 216 -1.81 20.81 3.63
CA PHE A 216 -0.53 21.26 3.09
C PHE A 216 -0.22 20.76 1.68
N TRP A 217 -0.26 19.44 1.48
CA TRP A 217 0.12 18.85 0.19
C TRP A 217 -0.87 19.15 -0.92
N LYS A 218 -2.16 19.34 -0.60
CA LYS A 218 -3.19 19.70 -1.58
C LYS A 218 -3.03 21.14 -2.04
N GLU A 219 -2.79 22.05 -1.11
CA GLU A 219 -2.55 23.47 -1.44
C GLU A 219 -1.19 23.67 -2.12
N PHE A 220 -0.17 22.93 -1.67
CA PHE A 220 1.13 22.92 -2.33
C PHE A 220 1.04 22.37 -3.77
N GLU A 221 0.20 21.35 -4.03
CA GLU A 221 -0.02 20.84 -5.39
C GLU A 221 -0.57 21.91 -6.34
N LYS A 222 -1.53 22.72 -5.87
CA LYS A 222 -2.07 23.84 -6.65
C LYS A 222 -0.97 24.86 -6.96
N PHE A 223 -0.21 25.27 -5.94
CA PHE A 223 0.91 26.19 -6.11
C PHE A 223 1.97 25.63 -7.08
N HIS A 224 2.35 24.37 -6.92
CA HIS A 224 3.31 23.68 -7.78
C HIS A 224 2.86 23.69 -9.25
N LYS A 225 1.59 23.36 -9.53
CA LYS A 225 1.04 23.41 -10.89
C LYS A 225 1.12 24.81 -11.50
N VAL A 226 0.82 25.85 -10.71
CA VAL A 226 0.93 27.25 -11.16
C VAL A 226 2.37 27.61 -11.53
N VAL A 227 3.35 27.23 -10.71
CA VAL A 227 4.78 27.55 -10.95
C VAL A 227 5.33 26.77 -12.15
N ILE A 228 5.01 25.47 -12.26
CA ILE A 228 5.49 24.64 -13.36
C ILE A 228 4.89 25.09 -14.70
N ASN A 229 3.59 25.39 -14.73
CA ASN A 229 2.89 25.81 -15.96
C ASN A 229 3.20 27.26 -16.37
N ASN A 230 3.88 28.04 -15.54
CA ASN A 230 4.35 29.37 -15.92
C ASN A 230 5.43 29.23 -17.00
N THR A 231 5.19 29.78 -18.19
CA THR A 231 6.07 29.67 -19.36
C THR A 231 7.20 30.70 -19.39
N ARG A 232 7.28 31.59 -18.39
CA ARG A 232 8.35 32.58 -18.31
C ARG A 232 9.70 31.92 -17.99
N ASP A 233 10.72 32.31 -18.74
CA ASP A 233 12.08 31.80 -18.55
C ASP A 233 12.70 32.27 -17.23
N ASP A 234 12.41 33.52 -16.83
CA ASP A 234 12.93 34.17 -15.62
C ASP A 234 12.22 33.76 -14.31
N LYS A 235 11.30 32.78 -14.36
CA LYS A 235 10.43 32.45 -13.22
C LYS A 235 11.20 31.93 -12.00
N TRP A 236 12.27 31.17 -12.22
CA TRP A 236 13.05 30.57 -11.15
C TRP A 236 13.92 31.62 -10.45
N GLU A 237 14.61 32.46 -11.23
CA GLU A 237 15.41 33.58 -10.73
C GLU A 237 14.54 34.55 -9.91
N LYS A 238 13.37 34.93 -10.42
CA LYS A 238 12.44 35.82 -9.69
C LYS A 238 11.91 35.21 -8.40
N LEU A 239 11.70 33.89 -8.38
CA LEU A 239 11.26 33.18 -7.20
C LEU A 239 12.38 33.12 -6.16
N GLU A 240 13.61 32.88 -6.60
CA GLU A 240 14.81 32.84 -5.76
C GLU A 240 15.11 34.22 -5.15
N GLU A 241 15.18 35.28 -5.95
CA GLU A 241 15.39 36.66 -5.46
C GLU A 241 14.34 37.08 -4.42
N LYS A 242 13.09 36.64 -4.61
CA LYS A 242 12.01 36.93 -3.67
C LYS A 242 12.23 36.22 -2.34
N GLU A 243 12.69 34.97 -2.38
CA GLU A 243 13.03 34.22 -1.17
C GLU A 243 14.27 34.78 -0.48
N GLU A 244 15.33 35.13 -1.21
CA GLU A 244 16.52 35.76 -0.63
C GLU A 244 16.17 37.06 0.09
N ARG A 245 15.31 37.89 -0.51
CA ARG A 245 14.79 39.10 0.15
C ARG A 245 13.99 38.81 1.42
N ARG A 246 13.24 37.70 1.46
CA ARG A 246 12.51 37.28 2.68
C ARG A 246 13.48 36.80 3.76
N ILE A 247 14.47 35.98 3.40
CA ILE A 247 15.50 35.48 4.31
C ILE A 247 16.27 36.64 4.92
N LYS A 248 16.75 37.57 4.09
CA LYS A 248 17.47 38.75 4.56
C LYS A 248 16.65 39.56 5.57
N LYS A 249 15.38 39.84 5.27
CA LYS A 249 14.48 40.53 6.20
C LYS A 249 14.26 39.77 7.51
N TYR A 250 14.22 38.44 7.46
CA TYR A 250 14.05 37.62 8.66
C TYR A 250 15.32 37.65 9.52
N VAL A 251 16.50 37.50 8.90
CA VAL A 251 17.80 37.56 9.59
C VAL A 251 18.06 38.94 10.17
N ASP A 252 17.74 40.02 9.45
CA ASP A 252 17.89 41.40 9.91
C ASP A 252 16.93 41.76 11.08
N GLN A 253 15.91 40.92 11.34
CA GLN A 253 14.93 41.10 12.43
C GLN A 253 15.24 40.27 13.68
N LEU A 254 16.22 39.37 13.62
CA LEU A 254 16.72 38.57 14.75
C LEU A 254 17.86 39.31 15.47
#